data_AF-A0A9N8VCN3-F1
#
_entry.id   AF-A0A9N8VCN3-F1
#
_cell.length_a   1.000
_cell.length_b   1.000
_cell.length_c   1.000
_cell.angle_alpha   90.00
_cell.angle_beta   90.00
_cell.angle_gamma   90.00
#
_symmetry.space_group_name_H-M   'P 1'
#
loop_
_entity.id
_entity.type
_entity.pdbx_description
1 polymer ?
#
loop_
_entity_poly.entity_id
_entity_poly.type
_entity_poly.pdbx_seq_one_letter_code
_entity_poly.pdbx_strand_id
1 'polypeptide(L)' 'MVFPPPSKYQATTGKGFTPALQRARRPYLVRNVLTGVALLSFTAAVYSYAILAVKQDDLGDIPLPSPPPSSANNNNNKTI' A
#
# COMPACT_ATOMS: atom_id res chain seq x y z
N MET A 1 -4.73 52.59 -1.33
CA MET A 1 -3.92 51.64 -2.14
C MET A 1 -4.87 50.85 -3.02
N VAL A 2 -4.72 50.92 -4.34
CA VAL A 2 -5.51 50.13 -5.30
C VAL A 2 -4.68 48.90 -5.66
N PHE A 3 -5.19 47.71 -5.39
CA PHE A 3 -4.53 46.47 -5.78
C PHE A 3 -4.75 46.21 -7.27
N PRO A 4 -3.72 45.86 -8.05
CA PRO A 4 -3.89 45.50 -9.45
C PRO A 4 -4.74 44.23 -9.58
N PRO A 5 -5.55 44.09 -10.65
CA PRO A 5 -6.34 42.88 -10.89
C PRO A 5 -5.41 41.66 -10.99
N PRO A 6 -5.82 40.50 -10.44
CA PRO A 6 -4.98 39.31 -10.43
C PRO A 6 -4.63 38.87 -11.85
N SER A 7 -3.35 38.57 -12.08
CA SER A 7 -2.88 38.13 -13.39
C SER A 7 -3.37 36.71 -13.71
N LYS A 8 -3.46 36.35 -15.00
CA LYS A 8 -3.91 35.03 -15.47
C LYS A 8 -3.12 33.83 -14.91
N TYR A 9 -1.99 34.08 -14.24
CA TYR A 9 -1.10 33.08 -13.68
C TYR A 9 -1.21 32.93 -12.16
N GLN A 10 -2.00 33.77 -11.50
CA GLN A 10 -2.24 33.74 -10.05
C GLN A 10 -3.52 32.96 -9.72
N ALA A 11 -3.56 32.31 -8.55
CA ALA A 11 -4.80 31.69 -8.07
C ALA A 11 -5.72 32.77 -7.51
N THR A 12 -6.84 32.99 -8.17
CA THR A 12 -7.85 34.00 -7.78
C THR A 12 -8.58 33.69 -6.46
N THR A 13 -8.48 32.45 -5.95
CA THR A 13 -9.24 31.98 -4.79
C THR A 13 -8.34 31.38 -3.69
N GLY A 14 -7.01 31.39 -3.89
CA GLY A 14 -6.05 30.78 -2.95
C GLY A 14 -6.16 29.26 -2.77
N LYS A 15 -7.14 28.60 -3.40
CA LYS A 15 -7.33 27.15 -3.36
C LYS A 15 -6.79 26.49 -4.63
N GLY A 16 -5.98 25.45 -4.45
CA GLY A 16 -5.41 24.64 -5.53
C GLY A 16 -4.07 25.15 -6.07
N PHE A 17 -3.52 24.39 -7.02
CA PHE A 17 -2.26 24.74 -7.66
C PHE A 17 -2.46 25.84 -8.70
N THR A 18 -1.64 26.88 -8.65
CA THR A 18 -1.71 27.97 -9.64
C THR A 18 -1.22 27.49 -11.01
N PRO A 19 -1.67 28.09 -12.12
CA PRO A 19 -1.18 27.77 -13.47
C PRO A 19 0.35 27.88 -13.59
N ALA A 20 0.95 28.86 -12.88
CA ALA A 20 2.39 29.02 -12.80
C ALA A 20 3.08 27.84 -12.11
N LEU A 21 2.53 27.39 -10.99
CA LEU A 21 3.09 26.30 -10.20
C LEU A 21 2.92 24.94 -10.86
N GLN A 22 1.82 24.71 -11.59
CA GLN A 22 1.64 23.49 -12.37
C GLN A 22 2.70 23.36 -13.48
N ARG A 23 3.02 24.46 -14.19
CA ARG A 23 4.09 24.49 -15.20
C ARG A 23 5.45 24.17 -14.60
N ALA A 24 5.75 24.73 -13.42
CA ALA A 24 7.02 24.51 -12.73
C ALA A 24 7.26 23.03 -12.35
N ARG A 25 6.19 22.26 -12.13
CA ARG A 25 6.27 20.83 -11.72
C ARG A 25 6.22 19.83 -12.87
N ARG A 26 5.79 20.25 -14.08
CA ARG A 26 5.75 19.38 -15.26
C ARG A 26 7.04 18.58 -15.53
N PRO A 27 8.25 19.15 -15.43
CA PRO A 27 9.46 18.40 -15.78
C PRO A 27 9.83 17.31 -14.76
N TYR A 28 9.42 17.44 -13.49
CA TYR A 28 9.81 16.50 -12.43
C TYR A 28 8.80 15.38 -12.23
N LEU A 29 7.55 15.56 -12.67
CA LEU A 29 6.50 14.56 -12.51
C LEU A 29 6.89 13.25 -13.21
N VAL A 30 7.29 13.32 -14.47
CA VAL A 30 7.64 12.13 -15.27
C VAL A 30 8.87 11.42 -14.68
N ARG A 31 9.92 12.18 -14.34
CA ARG A 31 11.16 11.60 -13.80
C ARG A 31 10.95 10.95 -12.43
N ASN A 32 10.18 11.58 -11.54
CA ASN A 32 9.91 11.06 -10.21
C ASN A 32 8.95 9.85 -10.23
N VAL A 33 7.97 9.85 -11.14
CA VAL A 33 7.11 8.69 -11.33
C VAL A 33 7.90 7.52 -11.89
N LEU A 34 8.78 7.77 -12.87
CA LEU A 34 9.61 6.71 -13.44
C LEU A 34 10.53 6.06 -12.40
N THR A 35 11.19 6.85 -11.56
CA THR A 35 12.03 6.31 -10.48
C THR A 35 11.21 5.59 -9.42
N GLY A 36 10.03 6.10 -9.08
CA GLY A 36 9.10 5.43 -8.17
C GLY A 36 8.62 4.07 -8.71
N VAL A 37 8.25 4.01 -9.98
CA VAL A 37 7.84 2.77 -10.66
C VAL A 37 9.02 1.79 -10.73
N ALA A 38 10.21 2.26 -11.06
CA ALA A 38 11.41 1.43 -11.09
C ALA A 38 11.65 0.78 -9.71
N LEU A 39 11.60 1.57 -8.63
CA LEU A 39 11.81 1.06 -7.28
C LEU A 39 10.73 0.05 -6.86
N LEU A 40 9.45 0.36 -7.12
CA LEU A 40 8.34 -0.55 -6.81
C LEU A 40 8.42 -1.85 -7.61
N SER A 41 8.76 -1.76 -8.90
CA SER A 41 8.93 -2.94 -9.75
C SER A 41 10.08 -3.81 -9.28
N PHE A 42 11.19 -3.20 -8.86
CA PHE A 42 12.36 -3.92 -8.35
C PHE A 42 12.04 -4.68 -7.06
N THR A 43 11.42 -4.03 -6.07
CA THR A 43 11.06 -4.68 -4.81
C THR A 43 9.99 -5.75 -5.00
N ALA A 44 8.98 -5.50 -5.83
CA ALA A 44 7.97 -6.49 -6.17
C ALA A 44 8.57 -7.71 -6.86
N ALA A 45 9.49 -7.51 -7.81
CA ALA A 45 10.18 -8.60 -8.51
C ALA A 45 10.99 -9.47 -7.54
N VAL A 46 11.75 -8.87 -6.62
CA VAL A 46 12.50 -9.61 -5.60
C VAL A 46 11.56 -10.42 -4.70
N TYR A 47 10.44 -9.83 -4.26
CA TYR A 47 9.46 -10.51 -3.42
C TYR A 47 8.79 -11.69 -4.14
N SER A 48 8.31 -11.47 -5.36
CA SER A 48 7.71 -12.53 -6.17
C SER A 48 8.71 -13.64 -6.48
N TYR A 49 9.96 -13.29 -6.81
CA TYR A 49 11.02 -14.27 -7.00
C TYR A 49 11.26 -15.09 -5.74
N ALA A 50 11.32 -14.47 -4.56
CA ALA A 50 11.53 -15.19 -3.31
C ALA A 50 10.45 -16.25 -3.06
N ILE A 51 9.17 -15.93 -3.30
CA ILE A 51 8.08 -16.91 -3.14
C ILE A 51 8.18 -18.06 -4.13
N LEU A 52 8.53 -17.78 -5.39
CA LEU A 52 8.65 -18.80 -6.43
C LEU A 52 9.90 -19.67 -6.27
N ALA A 53 11.00 -19.06 -5.81
CA ALA A 53 12.27 -19.73 -5.60
C ALA A 53 12.25 -20.62 -4.35
N VAL A 54 11.48 -20.24 -3.34
CA VAL A 54 11.19 -21.11 -2.19
C VAL A 54 10.25 -22.20 -2.69
N LYS A 55 10.83 -23.33 -3.11
CA LYS A 55 10.09 -24.59 -3.21
C LYS A 55 9.55 -24.87 -1.81
N GLN A 56 8.23 -24.78 -1.65
CA GLN A 56 7.57 -25.15 -0.41
C GLN A 56 7.96 -26.59 -0.12
N ASP A 57 8.67 -26.82 0.99
CA ASP A 57 9.07 -28.16 1.41
C ASP A 57 7.82 -29.04 1.58
N ASP A 58 7.96 -30.35 1.40
CA ASP A 58 6.87 -31.28 1.67
C ASP A 58 6.83 -31.57 3.18
N LEU A 59 5.93 -30.88 3.88
CA LEU A 59 5.74 -30.99 5.33
C LEU A 59 5.03 -32.30 5.72
N GLY A 60 4.79 -33.21 4.77
CA GLY A 60 4.08 -34.48 4.99
C GLY A 60 4.84 -35.48 5.87
N ASP A 61 6.17 -35.34 6.00
CA ASP A 61 6.99 -36.21 6.87
C ASP A 61 6.98 -35.76 8.35
N ILE A 62 6.35 -34.62 8.67
CA ILE A 62 6.27 -34.12 10.04
C ILE A 62 4.97 -34.64 10.68
N PRO A 63 5.05 -35.53 11.70
CA PRO A 63 3.86 -36.00 12.41
C PRO A 63 3.19 -34.81 13.12
N LEU A 64 1.94 -34.52 12.73
CA LEU A 64 1.15 -33.48 13.38
C LEU A 64 0.81 -33.91 14.82
N PRO A 65 0.92 -33.00 15.81
CA PRO A 65 0.48 -33.30 17.16
C PRO A 65 -1.02 -33.59 17.17
N SER A 66 -1.44 -34.52 18.03
CA SER A 66 -2.84 -34.89 18.17
C SER A 66 -3.71 -33.66 18.46
N PRO A 67 -4.93 -33.57 17.88
CA PRO A 67 -5.82 -32.46 18.14
C PRO A 67 -6.02 -32.28 19.65
N PRO A 68 -6.02 -31.05 20.17
CA PRO A 68 -6.33 -30.83 21.58
C PRO A 68 -7.68 -31.47 21.88
N PRO A 69 -7.83 -32.14 23.04
CA PRO A 69 -9.11 -32.74 23.40
C PRO A 69 -10.17 -31.66 23.32
N SER A 70 -11.19 -31.88 22.48
CA SER A 70 -12.35 -31.00 22.40
C SER A 70 -12.81 -30.74 23.83
N SER A 71 -12.74 -29.50 24.30
CA SER A 71 -13.34 -29.12 25.57
C SER A 71 -14.82 -29.50 25.50
N ALA A 72 -15.16 -30.62 26.12
CA ALA A 72 -16.52 -31.04 26.35
C ALA A 72 -17.17 -29.94 27.19
N ASN A 73 -17.92 -29.08 26.53
CA ASN A 73 -18.66 -28.00 27.15
C ASN A 73 -19.76 -28.62 28.04
N ASN A 74 -19.49 -28.66 29.33
CA ASN A 74 -20.38 -29.10 30.40
C ASN A 74 -21.57 -28.12 30.48
N ASN A 75 -22.72 -28.54 29.96
CA ASN A 75 -23.98 -27.81 30.04
C ASN A 75 -25.04 -28.70 30.71
N ASN A 76 -24.90 -28.95 32.00
CA ASN A 76 -25.92 -29.65 32.78
C ASN A 76 -26.12 -28.98 34.14
N ASN A 77 -26.60 -27.74 34.11
CA ASN A 77 -27.35 -27.12 35.19
C ASN A 77 -28.64 -26.45 34.66
N LYS A 78 -29.51 -27.24 34.02
CA LYS A 78 -30.92 -26.84 33.84
C LYS A 78 -31.79 -27.96 34.40
N THR A 79 -32.75 -27.56 35.27
CA THR A 79 -33.74 -28.38 36.03
C THR A 79 -33.13 -29.27 37.13
N ILE A 80 -33.46 -29.15 38.42
CA ILE A 80 -34.69 -28.76 39.15
C ILE A 80 -34.31 -28.06 40.46
#